data_AF-A0A2P7TXC9-F1
#
_entry.id   AF-A0A2P7TXC9-F1
#
_cell.length_a   1.000
_cell.length_b   1.000
_cell.length_c   1.000
_cell.angle_alpha   90.00
_cell.angle_beta   90.00
_cell.angle_gamma   90.00
#
_symmetry.space_group_name_H-M   'P 1'
#
loop_
_entity.id
_entity.type
_entity.pdbx_description
1 polymer ?
#
loop_
_entity_poly.entity_id
_entity_poly.type
_entity_poly.pdbx_seq_one_letter_code
_entity_poly.pdbx_strand_id
1 'polypeptide(L)' 'MEIGQDKFPFKDSERQQKALCRFVNFYHPVKPHKGLKGDTPFEVLQTYFSQPVV' A
#
# COMPACT_ATOMS: atom_id res chain seq x y z
N MET A 1 -25.40 1.65 -7.52
CA MET A 1 -24.91 2.15 -6.22
C MET A 1 -23.45 2.51 -6.43
N GLU A 2 -23.18 3.76 -6.73
CA GLU A 2 -21.82 4.25 -6.96
C GLU A 2 -21.22 4.53 -5.58
N ILE A 3 -20.25 3.69 -5.19
CA ILE A 3 -19.56 3.84 -3.91
C ILE A 3 -18.60 5.01 -4.11
N GLY A 4 -19.12 6.22 -3.88
CA GLY A 4 -18.37 7.46 -3.89
C GLY A 4 -17.14 7.29 -3.00
N GLN A 5 -16.00 7.70 -3.52
CA GLN A 5 -14.75 7.72 -2.79
C GLN A 5 -14.88 8.69 -1.61
N ASP A 6 -15.38 8.22 -0.49
CA ASP A 6 -15.31 8.92 0.78
C ASP A 6 -13.84 8.92 1.19
N LYS A 7 -13.09 9.89 0.68
CA LYS A 7 -11.69 10.11 1.01
C LYS A 7 -11.66 10.63 2.43
N PHE A 8 -11.74 9.73 3.40
CA PHE A 8 -11.54 10.06 4.81
C PHE A 8 -10.19 10.78 4.93
N PRO A 9 -10.18 12.06 5.34
CA PRO A 9 -8.92 12.74 5.60
C PRO A 9 -8.25 11.99 6.75
N PHE A 10 -7.05 11.49 6.51
CA PHE A 10 -6.28 10.78 7.51
C PHE A 10 -5.87 11.78 8.60
N LYS A 11 -6.61 11.80 9.71
CA LYS A 11 -6.38 12.71 10.83
C LYS A 11 -5.35 12.19 11.85
N ASP A 12 -5.14 10.87 11.90
CA ASP A 12 -4.29 10.21 12.91
C ASP A 12 -3.13 9.46 12.25
N SER A 13 -1.91 9.95 12.45
CA SER A 13 -0.70 9.33 11.89
C SER A 13 -0.48 7.92 12.43
N GLU A 14 -0.82 7.67 13.70
CA GLU A 14 -0.69 6.35 14.33
C GLU A 14 -1.66 5.32 13.72
N ARG A 15 -2.90 5.74 13.46
CA ARG A 15 -3.91 4.89 12.81
C ARG A 15 -3.50 4.57 11.37
N GLN A 16 -2.93 5.55 10.65
CA GLN A 16 -2.34 5.34 9.33
C GLN A 16 -1.18 4.35 9.39
N GLN A 17 -0.24 4.56 10.31
CA GLN A 17 0.95 3.72 10.43
C GLN A 17 0.57 2.27 10.75
N LYS A 18 -0.40 2.04 11.64
CA LYS A 18 -0.93 0.71 11.94
C LYS A 18 -1.67 0.09 10.75
N ALA A 19 -2.46 0.86 10.00
CA ALA A 19 -3.15 0.38 8.81
C ALA A 19 -2.15 0.02 7.69
N LEU A 20 -1.12 0.84 7.50
CA LEU A 20 -0.05 0.60 6.54
C LEU A 20 0.77 -0.64 6.94
N CYS A 21 1.17 -0.75 8.20
CA CYS A 21 1.84 -1.95 8.72
C CYS A 21 0.98 -3.21 8.54
N ARG A 22 -0.33 -3.14 8.82
CA ARG A 22 -1.23 -4.27 8.58
C ARG A 22 -1.37 -4.58 7.09
N PHE A 23 -1.46 -3.58 6.24
CA PHE A 23 -1.52 -3.78 4.80
C PHE A 23 -0.25 -4.46 4.27
N VAL A 24 0.92 -3.92 4.62
CA VAL A 24 2.23 -4.48 4.26
C VAL A 24 2.42 -5.89 4.83
N ASN A 25 2.02 -6.15 6.08
CA ASN A 25 2.11 -7.48 6.70
C ASN A 25 1.06 -8.47 6.17
N PHE A 26 -0.15 -8.03 5.82
CA PHE A 26 -1.16 -8.93 5.24
C PHE A 26 -0.77 -9.37 3.84
N TYR A 27 -0.05 -8.50 3.14
CA TYR A 27 0.45 -8.67 1.78
C TYR A 27 1.98 -8.84 1.75
N HIS A 28 2.51 -9.65 2.67
CA HIS A 28 3.93 -9.97 2.77
C HIS A 28 4.60 -10.27 1.39
N PRO A 29 5.95 -10.11 1.28
CA PRO A 29 6.79 -10.20 0.06
C PRO A 29 6.77 -11.52 -0.71
N VAL A 30 5.89 -12.46 -0.36
CA VAL A 30 5.98 -13.86 -0.81
C VAL A 30 4.93 -14.23 -1.84
N LYS A 31 3.88 -13.39 -2.02
CA LYS A 31 2.82 -13.68 -2.98
C LYS A 31 2.75 -12.64 -4.11
N PRO A 32 3.16 -13.05 -5.32
CA PRO A 32 2.77 -12.41 -6.57
C PRO A 32 1.30 -12.06 -6.60
N HIS A 33 0.97 -10.80 -6.87
CA HIS A 33 -0.42 -10.37 -7.01
C HIS A 33 -0.72 -10.11 -8.49
N LYS A 34 -1.74 -10.77 -9.06
CA LYS A 34 -2.10 -10.61 -10.48
C LYS A 34 -2.42 -9.16 -10.84
N GLY A 35 -3.00 -8.40 -9.90
CA GLY A 35 -3.26 -6.96 -10.04
C GLY A 35 -2.00 -6.07 -9.99
N LEU A 36 -0.88 -6.61 -9.54
CA LEU A 36 0.45 -5.96 -9.53
C LEU A 36 1.36 -6.58 -10.59
N LYS A 37 0.81 -7.07 -11.70
CA LYS A 37 1.57 -7.71 -12.79
C LYS A 37 2.38 -8.94 -12.36
N GLY A 38 2.02 -9.56 -11.24
CA GLY A 38 2.77 -10.69 -10.67
C GLY A 38 3.86 -10.26 -9.67
N ASP A 39 4.04 -8.96 -9.45
CA ASP A 39 4.93 -8.48 -8.41
C ASP A 39 4.29 -8.67 -7.04
N THR A 40 5.15 -8.79 -6.04
CA THR A 40 4.77 -8.75 -4.65
C THR A 40 4.53 -7.29 -4.24
N PRO A 41 3.62 -7.04 -3.29
CA PRO A 41 3.41 -5.70 -2.76
C PRO A 41 4.68 -5.05 -2.19
N PHE A 42 5.63 -5.85 -1.70
CA PHE A 42 6.94 -5.36 -1.27
C PHE A 42 7.81 -4.85 -2.42
N GLU A 43 7.94 -5.57 -3.53
CA GLU A 43 8.73 -5.16 -4.70
C GLU A 43 8.21 -3.84 -5.30
N VAL A 44 6.89 -3.67 -5.32
CA VAL A 44 6.25 -2.42 -5.79
C VAL A 44 6.59 -1.25 -4.85
N LEU A 45 6.49 -1.45 -3.54
CA LEU A 45 6.83 -0.41 -2.55
C LEU A 45 8.32 -0.06 -2.58
N GLN A 46 9.19 -1.06 -2.66
CA GLN A 46 10.63 -0.86 -2.77
C GLN A 46 10.97 -0.02 -4.00
N THR A 47 10.37 -0.34 -5.15
CA THR A 47 10.53 0.43 -6.38
C THR A 47 10.06 1.87 -6.22
N TYR A 48 8.89 2.08 -5.59
CA TYR A 48 8.33 3.42 -5.35
C TYR A 48 9.23 4.29 -4.46
N PHE A 49 9.72 3.74 -3.35
CA PHE A 49 10.55 4.49 -2.40
C PHE A 49 12.02 4.63 -2.81
N SER A 50 12.50 3.83 -3.76
CA SER A 50 13.86 3.94 -4.29
C SER A 50 14.00 4.99 -5.39
N GLN A 51 12.92 5.67 -5.76
CA GLN A 51 12.98 6.73 -6.77
C GLN A 51 13.73 7.95 -6.21
N PRO A 52 14.64 8.56 -7.00
CA PRO A 52 15.26 9.81 -6.60
C PRO A 52 14.19 10.89 -6.42
N VAL A 53 14.27 11.61 -5.31
CA VAL A 53 13.42 12.78 -5.08
C VAL A 53 13.86 13.86 -6.07
N VAL A 54 12.99 14.17 -7.03
CA VAL A 54 13.19 15.25 -8.01
C VAL A 54 12.93 16.60 -7.35
#